data_AF-A0AAE9YPG7-F1
#
_entry.id   AF-A0AAE9YPG7-F1
#
_cell.length_a   1.000
_cell.length_b   1.000
_cell.length_c   1.000
_cell.angle_alpha   90.00
_cell.angle_beta   90.00
_cell.angle_gamma   90.00
#
_symmetry.space_group_name_H-M   'P 1'
#
loop_
_entity.id
_entity.type
_entity.pdbx_description
1 polymer ?
#
loop_
_entity_poly.entity_id
_entity_poly.type
_entity_poly.pdbx_seq_one_letter_code
_entity_poly.pdbx_strand_id
1 'polypeptide(L)'
;MKKTYENKLITLVFLTMLVVLMSVKPVKASTIILDFTSNPSTNIFGVSTNAFDSSPFGFTGLSHSQVIDSIFDTVVEDFFGYVYPSLPPGKELDLDFEIGTIGSGPLNGDSDYSYFKIGEDYLNQTGALGHACLSCALTDNFSYSAGAVVGSIFTDNLLGLAQLALTDEDRINLIAGTTSHEIGHALSLPHPTSAEANPGESSFGLMGTGASPTSMPNGERILDRAFSYSNFEQLINAVGLRDIAVDVPEPGTVILMLLSLTLLASRKKLSK
;
A
#
# COMPACT_ATOMS: atom_id res chain seq x y z
N MET A 1 -30.21 13.40 -47.81
CA MET A 1 -29.56 14.10 -46.67
C MET A 1 -29.65 13.38 -45.31
N LYS A 2 -30.55 12.40 -45.09
CA LYS A 2 -30.69 11.70 -43.79
C LYS A 2 -29.54 10.71 -43.46
N LYS A 3 -29.08 9.96 -44.46
CA LYS A 3 -27.99 8.95 -44.35
C LYS A 3 -26.64 9.51 -43.86
N THR A 4 -26.35 10.79 -44.10
CA THR A 4 -25.04 11.39 -43.80
C THR A 4 -24.86 11.76 -42.34
N TYR A 5 -25.95 11.95 -41.59
CA TYR A 5 -25.91 12.31 -40.16
C TYR A 5 -25.79 11.08 -39.25
N GLU A 6 -26.39 9.94 -39.62
CA GLU A 6 -26.31 8.69 -38.87
C GLU A 6 -24.87 8.14 -38.84
N ASN A 7 -24.16 8.21 -39.97
CA ASN A 7 -22.76 7.78 -40.03
C ASN A 7 -21.84 8.62 -39.12
N LYS A 8 -22.08 9.94 -39.00
CA LYS A 8 -21.26 10.81 -38.13
C LYS A 8 -21.47 10.52 -36.65
N LEU A 9 -22.69 10.15 -36.25
CA LEU A 9 -23.00 9.82 -34.86
C LEU A 9 -22.37 8.48 -34.43
N ILE A 10 -22.43 7.48 -35.32
CA ILE A 10 -21.79 6.17 -35.08
C ILE A 10 -20.27 6.33 -34.98
N THR A 11 -19.65 7.09 -35.89
CA THR A 11 -18.21 7.37 -35.83
C THR A 11 -17.82 8.12 -34.57
N LEU A 12 -18.63 9.08 -34.10
CA LEU A 12 -18.36 9.81 -32.88
C LEU A 12 -18.39 8.88 -31.66
N VAL A 13 -19.43 8.04 -31.53
CA VAL A 13 -19.57 7.06 -30.43
C VAL A 13 -18.41 6.07 -30.41
N PHE A 14 -18.01 5.57 -31.59
CA PHE A 14 -16.88 4.65 -31.70
C PHE A 14 -15.55 5.32 -31.30
N LEU A 15 -15.37 6.59 -31.67
CA LEU A 15 -14.18 7.36 -31.31
C LEU A 15 -14.15 7.69 -29.81
N THR A 16 -15.28 8.05 -29.19
CA THR A 16 -15.32 8.22 -27.72
C THR A 16 -15.09 6.91 -26.99
N MET A 17 -15.62 5.78 -27.47
CA MET A 17 -15.29 4.47 -26.88
C MET A 17 -13.81 4.15 -27.00
N LEU A 18 -13.20 4.40 -28.16
CA LEU A 18 -11.77 4.17 -28.37
C LEU A 18 -10.91 5.05 -27.45
N VAL A 19 -11.28 6.32 -27.26
CA VAL A 19 -10.60 7.24 -26.34
C VAL A 19 -10.77 6.79 -24.88
N VAL A 20 -11.96 6.35 -24.47
CA VAL A 20 -12.19 5.83 -23.12
C VAL A 20 -11.39 4.54 -22.88
N LEU A 21 -11.37 3.61 -23.84
CA LEU A 21 -10.57 2.38 -23.79
C LEU A 21 -9.06 2.63 -23.84
N MET A 22 -8.62 3.74 -24.43
CA MET A 22 -7.20 4.12 -24.48
C MET A 22 -6.72 4.95 -23.28
N SER A 23 -7.65 5.49 -22.48
CA SER A 23 -7.34 6.30 -21.28
C SER A 23 -7.24 5.49 -19.99
N VAL A 24 -7.49 4.16 -20.01
CA VAL A 24 -7.30 3.25 -18.85
C VAL A 24 -5.88 2.66 -18.84
N LYS A 25 -4.87 3.50 -19.01
CA LYS A 25 -3.54 3.09 -18.53
C LYS A 25 -3.51 3.40 -17.03
N PRO A 26 -3.28 2.40 -16.17
CA PRO A 26 -2.99 2.71 -14.77
C PRO A 26 -1.82 3.69 -14.75
N VAL A 27 -1.98 4.74 -13.94
CA VAL A 27 -0.87 5.59 -13.55
C VAL A 27 0.14 4.64 -12.91
N LYS A 28 1.37 4.58 -13.45
CA LYS A 28 2.39 3.64 -13.00
C LYS A 28 2.86 4.04 -11.61
N ALA A 29 2.26 3.46 -10.58
CA ALA A 29 2.73 3.61 -9.21
C ALA A 29 3.85 2.62 -8.92
N SER A 30 4.53 2.82 -7.80
CA SER A 30 5.43 1.81 -7.24
C SER A 30 4.64 0.84 -6.37
N THR A 31 4.70 -0.46 -6.66
CA THR A 31 3.98 -1.48 -5.89
C THR A 31 4.85 -2.11 -4.80
N ILE A 32 4.36 -2.12 -3.57
CA ILE A 32 4.95 -2.87 -2.46
C ILE A 32 4.19 -4.19 -2.31
N ILE A 33 4.91 -5.31 -2.45
CA ILE A 33 4.31 -6.65 -2.34
C ILE A 33 4.70 -7.28 -0.99
N LEU A 34 3.70 -7.63 -0.19
CA LEU A 34 3.89 -8.32 1.08
C LEU A 34 3.82 -9.84 0.88
N ASP A 35 4.92 -10.53 1.18
CA ASP A 35 5.02 -11.99 1.08
C ASP A 35 4.95 -12.64 2.46
N PHE A 36 3.83 -13.31 2.73
CA PHE A 36 3.57 -14.14 3.92
C PHE A 36 3.73 -15.64 3.65
N THR A 37 4.19 -16.04 2.47
CA THR A 37 4.21 -17.44 2.03
C THR A 37 5.19 -18.30 2.84
N SER A 38 5.11 -19.61 2.67
CA SER A 38 6.00 -20.56 3.35
C SER A 38 7.41 -20.66 2.75
N ASN A 39 7.67 -20.01 1.59
CA ASN A 39 8.98 -20.09 0.96
C ASN A 39 9.96 -19.15 1.67
N PRO A 40 11.13 -19.66 2.11
CA PRO A 40 12.17 -18.81 2.64
C PRO A 40 12.71 -17.89 1.55
N SER A 41 13.10 -16.68 1.93
CA SER A 41 13.74 -15.73 1.04
C SER A 41 14.91 -15.05 1.72
N THR A 42 15.74 -14.36 0.95
CA THR A 42 16.85 -13.56 1.47
C THR A 42 16.75 -12.17 0.89
N ASN A 43 16.77 -11.17 1.76
CA ASN A 43 16.73 -9.77 1.34
C ASN A 43 18.08 -9.34 0.74
N ILE A 44 18.13 -8.13 0.18
CA ILE A 44 19.34 -7.57 -0.43
C ILE A 44 20.55 -7.45 0.52
N PHE A 45 20.35 -7.58 1.83
CA PHE A 45 21.41 -7.56 2.84
C PHE A 45 21.93 -8.95 3.22
N GLY A 46 21.42 -10.01 2.57
CA GLY A 46 21.77 -11.38 2.94
C GLY A 46 21.04 -11.88 4.18
N VAL A 47 20.02 -11.18 4.68
CA VAL A 47 19.22 -11.66 5.81
C VAL A 47 18.11 -12.58 5.31
N SER A 48 18.07 -13.80 5.84
CA SER A 48 17.08 -14.79 5.46
C SER A 48 15.87 -14.76 6.39
N THR A 49 14.69 -14.88 5.80
CA THR A 49 13.41 -14.86 6.51
C THR A 49 12.59 -16.06 6.05
N ASN A 50 12.07 -16.83 7.01
CA ASN A 50 11.29 -18.03 6.75
C ASN A 50 9.79 -17.69 6.60
N ALA A 51 8.94 -18.72 6.65
CA ALA A 51 7.49 -18.59 6.68
C ALA A 51 7.00 -17.70 7.83
N PHE A 52 5.88 -17.01 7.59
CA PHE A 52 5.10 -16.40 8.65
C PHE A 52 4.28 -17.47 9.38
N ASP A 53 4.43 -17.54 10.71
CA ASP A 53 3.57 -18.34 11.58
C ASP A 53 2.84 -17.42 12.58
N SER A 54 1.52 -17.37 12.47
CA SER A 54 0.68 -16.60 13.39
C SER A 54 0.33 -17.36 14.67
N SER A 55 0.61 -18.66 14.75
CA SER A 55 0.25 -19.52 15.88
C SER A 55 0.81 -19.04 17.23
N PRO A 56 2.06 -18.52 17.33
CA PRO A 56 2.63 -18.14 18.62
C PRO A 56 2.10 -16.79 19.16
N PHE A 57 1.41 -16.01 18.33
CA PHE A 57 0.85 -14.71 18.74
C PHE A 57 -0.43 -14.84 19.57
N GLY A 58 -1.07 -16.01 19.59
CA GLY A 58 -2.24 -16.28 20.42
C GLY A 58 -3.53 -15.59 19.94
N PHE A 59 -3.68 -15.38 18.64
CA PHE A 59 -4.95 -14.93 18.05
C PHE A 59 -6.07 -15.91 18.41
N THR A 60 -7.22 -15.39 18.86
CA THR A 60 -8.33 -16.24 19.34
C THR A 60 -9.58 -16.14 18.46
N GLY A 61 -9.75 -15.02 17.74
CA GLY A 61 -10.91 -14.78 16.88
C GLY A 61 -10.65 -14.92 15.37
N LEU A 62 -9.40 -15.14 14.95
CA LEU A 62 -9.00 -15.07 13.54
C LEU A 62 -8.33 -16.37 13.07
N SER A 63 -8.65 -16.80 11.84
CA SER A 63 -7.87 -17.80 11.12
C SER A 63 -6.53 -17.20 10.66
N HIS A 64 -5.57 -18.05 10.30
CA HIS A 64 -4.28 -17.59 9.76
C HIS A 64 -4.43 -16.67 8.53
N SER A 65 -5.36 -16.97 7.62
CA SER A 65 -5.62 -16.10 6.47
C SER A 65 -6.24 -14.77 6.88
N GLN A 66 -7.16 -14.77 7.85
CA GLN A 66 -7.74 -13.53 8.37
C GLN A 66 -6.69 -12.67 9.07
N VAL A 67 -5.72 -13.27 9.77
CA VAL A 67 -4.58 -12.52 10.33
C VAL A 67 -3.77 -11.85 9.23
N ILE A 68 -3.45 -12.57 8.14
CA ILE A 68 -2.73 -12.01 7.00
C ILE A 68 -3.50 -10.85 6.37
N ASP A 69 -4.78 -11.05 6.09
CA ASP A 69 -5.65 -10.02 5.49
C ASP A 69 -5.75 -8.79 6.40
N SER A 70 -5.93 -8.98 7.71
CA SER A 70 -5.96 -7.88 8.68
C SER A 70 -4.63 -7.13 8.78
N ILE A 71 -3.48 -7.83 8.76
CA ILE A 71 -2.17 -7.16 8.73
C ILE A 71 -2.04 -6.32 7.46
N PHE A 72 -2.42 -6.88 6.31
CA PHE A 72 -2.36 -6.17 5.04
C PHE A 72 -3.27 -4.94 5.03
N ASP A 73 -4.52 -5.07 5.46
CA ASP A 73 -5.49 -3.98 5.51
C ASP A 73 -4.99 -2.85 6.44
N THR A 74 -4.44 -3.19 7.61
CA THR A 74 -3.85 -2.19 8.51
C THR A 74 -2.60 -1.54 7.92
N VAL A 75 -1.73 -2.28 7.21
CA VAL A 75 -0.62 -1.66 6.46
C VAL A 75 -1.15 -0.68 5.42
N VAL A 76 -2.18 -1.04 4.64
CA VAL A 76 -2.78 -0.10 3.67
C VAL A 76 -3.37 1.13 4.39
N GLU A 77 -4.03 0.93 5.53
CA GLU A 77 -4.59 2.01 6.35
C GLU A 77 -3.51 2.97 6.88
N ASP A 78 -2.34 2.47 7.29
CA ASP A 78 -1.22 3.31 7.73
C ASP A 78 -0.79 4.34 6.67
N PHE A 79 -0.89 3.98 5.38
CA PHE A 79 -0.52 4.84 4.25
C PHE A 79 -1.67 5.70 3.71
N PHE A 80 -2.92 5.21 3.76
CA PHE A 80 -4.06 5.85 3.08
C PHE A 80 -5.27 6.17 3.97
N GLY A 81 -5.35 5.62 5.18
CA GLY A 81 -6.52 5.74 6.08
C GLY A 81 -6.58 7.06 6.85
N TYR A 82 -5.43 7.71 7.03
CA TYR A 82 -5.31 8.92 7.83
C TYR A 82 -5.37 10.22 7.02
N VAL A 83 -5.91 11.26 7.64
CA VAL A 83 -5.95 12.61 7.06
C VAL A 83 -4.72 13.41 7.48
N TYR A 84 -3.88 13.76 6.51
CA TYR A 84 -2.70 14.58 6.72
C TYR A 84 -2.91 16.00 6.17
N PRO A 85 -2.50 17.06 6.91
CA PRO A 85 -2.62 18.45 6.42
C PRO A 85 -1.87 18.72 5.11
N SER A 86 -0.81 17.96 4.84
CA SER A 86 0.03 18.06 3.65
C SER A 86 -0.55 17.35 2.43
N LEU A 87 -1.56 16.48 2.60
CA LEU A 87 -2.19 15.73 1.52
C LEU A 87 -3.35 16.54 0.91
N PRO A 88 -3.26 16.97 -0.36
CA PRO A 88 -4.36 17.70 -1.00
C PRO A 88 -5.61 16.81 -1.19
N PRO A 89 -6.82 17.37 -1.10
CA PRO A 89 -8.05 16.62 -1.39
C PRO A 89 -8.03 16.03 -2.81
N GLY A 90 -8.47 14.78 -2.95
CA GLY A 90 -8.50 14.07 -4.24
C GLY A 90 -7.15 13.51 -4.69
N LYS A 91 -6.13 13.57 -3.83
CA LYS A 91 -4.80 12.97 -4.04
C LYS A 91 -4.54 11.86 -3.04
N GLU A 92 -3.72 10.91 -3.45
CA GLU A 92 -3.13 9.86 -2.61
C GLU A 92 -1.67 9.66 -3.00
N LEU A 93 -0.90 8.94 -2.18
CA LEU A 93 0.48 8.57 -2.49
C LEU A 93 0.51 7.76 -3.81
N ASP A 94 1.55 7.96 -4.62
CA ASP A 94 1.76 7.19 -5.86
C ASP A 94 2.33 5.79 -5.57
N LEU A 95 1.59 5.03 -4.75
CA LEU A 95 1.94 3.72 -4.23
C LEU A 95 0.77 2.75 -4.41
N ASP A 96 1.10 1.49 -4.63
CA ASP A 96 0.16 0.38 -4.52
C ASP A 96 0.69 -0.68 -3.56
N PHE A 97 -0.22 -1.47 -3.01
CA PHE A 97 0.10 -2.58 -2.13
C PHE A 97 -0.62 -3.84 -2.61
N GLU A 98 0.08 -4.97 -2.57
CA GLU A 98 -0.49 -6.27 -2.88
C GLU A 98 0.02 -7.34 -1.90
N ILE A 99 -0.80 -8.35 -1.63
CA ILE A 99 -0.31 -9.61 -1.07
C ILE A 99 0.15 -10.49 -2.23
N GLY A 100 1.36 -11.02 -2.15
CA GLY A 100 1.92 -11.81 -3.25
C GLY A 100 2.98 -12.80 -2.83
N THR A 101 3.64 -13.39 -3.83
CA THR A 101 4.77 -14.31 -3.64
C THR A 101 5.98 -13.76 -4.36
N ILE A 102 7.13 -13.79 -3.71
CA ILE A 102 8.39 -13.35 -4.31
C ILE A 102 8.62 -14.07 -5.64
N GLY A 103 8.84 -13.27 -6.69
CA GLY A 103 9.08 -13.74 -8.06
C GLY A 103 7.85 -13.76 -8.97
N SER A 104 6.65 -13.46 -8.49
CA SER A 104 5.43 -13.43 -9.33
C SER A 104 5.19 -12.12 -10.08
N GLY A 105 5.81 -11.01 -9.65
CA GLY A 105 5.40 -9.65 -9.99
C GLY A 105 4.02 -9.26 -9.41
N PRO A 106 3.62 -7.99 -9.55
CA PRO A 106 2.30 -7.50 -9.13
C PRO A 106 1.22 -7.84 -10.16
N LEU A 107 -0.01 -8.06 -9.69
CA LEU A 107 -1.17 -8.39 -10.53
C LEU A 107 -1.69 -7.18 -11.30
N ASN A 108 -1.49 -5.97 -10.78
CA ASN A 108 -1.85 -4.71 -11.43
C ASN A 108 -1.02 -4.41 -12.71
N GLY A 109 0.08 -5.16 -12.92
CA GLY A 109 0.95 -5.03 -14.09
C GLY A 109 2.01 -3.93 -13.98
N ASP A 110 2.22 -3.37 -12.79
CA ASP A 110 3.24 -2.35 -12.57
C ASP A 110 4.65 -2.91 -12.78
N SER A 111 5.49 -2.06 -13.36
CA SER A 111 6.87 -2.39 -13.69
C SER A 111 7.86 -2.00 -12.60
N ASP A 112 7.44 -1.12 -11.68
CA ASP A 112 8.20 -0.73 -10.52
C ASP A 112 7.57 -1.38 -9.29
N TYR A 113 8.29 -2.32 -8.68
CA TYR A 113 7.80 -3.03 -7.51
C TYR A 113 8.94 -3.61 -6.68
N SER A 114 8.68 -3.81 -5.40
CA SER A 114 9.60 -4.45 -4.47
C SER A 114 8.86 -5.37 -3.51
N TYR A 115 9.58 -6.32 -2.92
CA TYR A 115 9.03 -7.28 -1.97
C TYR A 115 9.49 -6.98 -0.55
N PHE A 116 8.57 -7.19 0.38
CA PHE A 116 8.84 -7.35 1.80
C PHE A 116 8.50 -8.77 2.22
N LYS A 117 9.44 -9.45 2.88
CA LYS A 117 9.19 -10.77 3.45
C LYS A 117 8.78 -10.64 4.91
N ILE A 118 7.65 -11.23 5.27
CA ILE A 118 7.20 -11.31 6.66
C ILE A 118 7.37 -12.76 7.13
N GLY A 119 8.03 -12.95 8.27
CA GLY A 119 8.19 -14.26 8.89
C GLY A 119 9.27 -14.30 9.94
N GLU A 120 9.79 -15.48 10.26
CA GLU A 120 10.80 -15.64 11.31
C GLU A 120 12.22 -15.34 10.81
N ASP A 121 13.04 -14.69 11.64
CA ASP A 121 14.49 -14.52 11.40
C ASP A 121 15.16 -15.90 11.34
N TYR A 122 15.61 -16.28 10.15
CA TYR A 122 16.21 -17.58 9.90
C TYR A 122 17.69 -17.39 9.59
N LEU A 123 18.54 -18.04 10.39
CA LEU A 123 20.01 -18.09 10.27
C LEU A 123 20.82 -16.87 10.71
N ASN A 124 20.25 -15.67 10.88
CA ASN A 124 21.03 -14.47 11.16
C ASN A 124 20.73 -13.75 12.49
N GLN A 125 19.73 -14.21 13.29
CA GLN A 125 19.46 -13.83 14.69
C GLN A 125 19.85 -12.39 15.03
N THR A 126 19.35 -11.45 14.23
CA THR A 126 19.77 -10.05 14.24
C THR A 126 19.37 -9.34 15.53
N GLY A 127 18.34 -9.85 16.23
CA GLY A 127 17.71 -9.22 17.38
C GLY A 127 16.90 -7.96 17.03
N ALA A 128 16.78 -7.63 15.74
CA ALA A 128 15.98 -6.52 15.24
C ALA A 128 14.52 -6.95 15.02
N LEU A 129 13.59 -5.99 14.99
CA LEU A 129 12.17 -6.28 14.69
C LEU A 129 11.92 -6.47 13.19
N GLY A 130 12.76 -5.84 12.39
CA GLY A 130 12.77 -5.90 10.94
C GLY A 130 14.08 -5.33 10.41
N HIS A 131 14.25 -5.39 9.10
CA HIS A 131 15.38 -4.81 8.41
C HIS A 131 14.96 -4.38 7.00
N ALA A 132 14.97 -3.08 6.76
CA ALA A 132 14.91 -2.48 5.44
C ALA A 132 16.07 -1.51 5.19
N CYS A 133 16.39 -1.31 3.93
CA CYS A 133 17.33 -0.29 3.47
C CYS A 133 16.66 1.07 3.44
N LEU A 134 17.43 2.13 3.68
CA LEU A 134 16.93 3.48 3.45
C LEU A 134 16.82 3.75 1.93
N SER A 135 15.65 4.20 1.47
CA SER A 135 15.38 4.65 0.08
C SER A 135 15.45 3.60 -1.03
N CYS A 136 15.53 2.31 -0.72
CA CYS A 136 15.78 1.27 -1.71
C CYS A 136 14.55 0.76 -2.48
N ALA A 137 13.33 1.11 -2.05
CA ALA A 137 12.13 0.90 -2.85
C ALA A 137 11.95 2.02 -3.90
N LEU A 138 12.79 3.05 -3.89
CA LEU A 138 12.78 4.12 -4.89
C LEU A 138 13.80 3.83 -5.99
N THR A 139 13.31 3.59 -7.20
CA THR A 139 14.11 3.22 -8.37
C THR A 139 15.19 4.24 -8.77
N ASP A 140 15.00 5.51 -8.42
CA ASP A 140 15.97 6.57 -8.73
C ASP A 140 17.19 6.61 -7.77
N ASN A 141 17.09 5.99 -6.59
CA ASN A 141 18.09 6.11 -5.53
C ASN A 141 18.99 4.88 -5.37
N PHE A 142 18.56 3.71 -5.83
CA PHE A 142 19.33 2.46 -5.71
C PHE A 142 19.25 1.58 -6.97
N SER A 143 20.38 1.00 -7.37
CA SER A 143 20.49 0.08 -8.51
C SER A 143 20.03 -1.35 -8.19
N TYR A 144 18.83 -1.52 -7.61
CA TYR A 144 18.22 -2.84 -7.52
C TYR A 144 17.19 -3.02 -8.64
N SER A 145 17.14 -4.23 -9.19
CA SER A 145 16.11 -4.58 -10.17
C SER A 145 14.74 -4.60 -9.50
N ALA A 146 13.71 -4.15 -10.21
CA ALA A 146 12.32 -4.40 -9.82
C ALA A 146 12.14 -5.88 -9.43
N GLY A 147 11.39 -6.12 -8.36
CA GLY A 147 11.21 -7.44 -7.76
C GLY A 147 12.32 -7.88 -6.80
N ALA A 148 13.20 -6.98 -6.36
CA ALA A 148 14.10 -7.25 -5.24
C ALA A 148 13.34 -7.36 -3.91
N VAL A 149 13.84 -8.20 -3.00
CA VAL A 149 13.38 -8.25 -1.60
C VAL A 149 14.15 -7.20 -0.81
N VAL A 150 13.53 -6.04 -0.62
CA VAL A 150 14.18 -4.84 -0.06
C VAL A 150 14.03 -4.72 1.45
N GLY A 151 13.13 -5.51 2.04
CA GLY A 151 12.97 -5.56 3.48
C GLY A 151 12.46 -6.91 4.00
N SER A 152 12.68 -7.11 5.29
CA SER A 152 12.23 -8.28 6.05
C SER A 152 11.63 -7.84 7.39
N ILE A 153 10.55 -8.49 7.82
CA ILE A 153 9.95 -8.33 9.15
C ILE A 153 10.15 -9.64 9.90
N PHE A 154 10.69 -9.57 11.12
CA PHE A 154 11.05 -10.71 11.95
C PHE A 154 10.01 -10.93 13.06
N THR A 155 9.00 -11.74 12.76
CA THR A 155 7.84 -11.91 13.63
C THR A 155 8.15 -12.64 14.94
N ASP A 156 9.19 -13.47 14.96
CA ASP A 156 9.72 -14.11 16.17
C ASP A 156 10.22 -13.09 17.19
N ASN A 157 10.87 -12.01 16.73
CA ASN A 157 11.34 -10.92 17.58
C ASN A 157 10.21 -10.02 18.08
N LEU A 158 9.01 -10.10 17.49
CA LEU A 158 7.81 -9.40 17.95
C LEU A 158 7.07 -10.15 19.07
N LEU A 159 7.31 -11.45 19.27
CA LEU A 159 6.55 -12.27 20.22
C LEU A 159 6.63 -11.79 21.67
N GLY A 160 7.79 -11.24 22.07
CA GLY A 160 7.95 -10.66 23.41
C GLY A 160 7.08 -9.41 23.61
N LEU A 161 6.84 -8.64 22.55
CA LEU A 161 5.98 -7.45 22.56
C LEU A 161 4.51 -7.83 22.48
N ALA A 162 4.17 -8.92 21.79
CA ALA A 162 2.80 -9.43 21.69
C ALA A 162 2.20 -9.82 23.05
N GLN A 163 3.02 -10.02 24.10
CA GLN A 163 2.54 -10.26 25.47
C GLN A 163 1.91 -9.02 26.11
N LEU A 164 2.15 -7.83 25.55
CA LEU A 164 1.53 -6.58 26.00
C LEU A 164 0.13 -6.38 25.41
N ALA A 165 -0.17 -7.08 24.30
CA ALA A 165 -1.43 -6.98 23.58
C ALA A 165 -2.58 -7.61 24.38
N LEU A 166 -3.66 -6.85 24.53
CA LEU A 166 -4.90 -7.28 25.17
C LEU A 166 -5.91 -7.83 24.16
N THR A 167 -5.85 -7.36 22.92
CA THR A 167 -6.78 -7.70 21.84
C THR A 167 -6.08 -8.32 20.63
N ASP A 168 -6.85 -8.92 19.72
CA ASP A 168 -6.30 -9.37 18.43
C ASP A 168 -5.89 -8.15 17.57
N GLU A 169 -6.59 -7.03 17.69
CA GLU A 169 -6.25 -5.75 17.05
C GLU A 169 -4.88 -5.23 17.48
N ASP A 170 -4.57 -5.24 18.78
CA ASP A 170 -3.25 -4.86 19.31
C ASP A 170 -2.10 -5.70 18.70
N ARG A 171 -2.37 -6.99 18.44
CA ARG A 171 -1.40 -7.91 17.82
C ARG A 171 -1.23 -7.61 16.33
N ILE A 172 -2.33 -7.28 15.64
CA ILE A 172 -2.29 -6.83 14.24
C ILE A 172 -1.49 -5.52 14.14
N ASN A 173 -1.80 -4.52 14.97
CA ASN A 173 -1.12 -3.22 15.00
C ASN A 173 0.38 -3.34 15.28
N LEU A 174 0.78 -4.31 16.10
CA LEU A 174 2.19 -4.62 16.34
C LEU A 174 2.91 -5.07 15.07
N ILE A 175 2.34 -6.04 14.34
CA ILE A 175 2.96 -6.61 13.14
C ILE A 175 2.85 -5.62 11.97
N ALA A 176 1.65 -5.07 11.73
CA ALA A 176 1.38 -4.11 10.66
C ALA A 176 2.22 -2.85 10.84
N GLY A 177 2.20 -2.19 12.00
CA GLY A 177 2.98 -0.98 12.19
C GLY A 177 4.50 -1.21 12.20
N THR A 178 4.98 -2.42 12.53
CA THR A 178 6.40 -2.78 12.29
C THR A 178 6.67 -2.94 10.79
N THR A 179 5.74 -3.56 10.05
CA THR A 179 5.83 -3.71 8.60
C THR A 179 5.85 -2.35 7.90
N SER A 180 4.90 -1.47 8.22
CA SER A 180 4.81 -0.10 7.70
C SER A 180 6.04 0.74 8.05
N HIS A 181 6.63 0.53 9.22
CA HIS A 181 7.89 1.17 9.61
C HIS A 181 9.06 0.78 8.69
N GLU A 182 9.25 -0.51 8.42
CA GLU A 182 10.31 -0.98 7.52
C GLU A 182 10.06 -0.52 6.08
N ILE A 183 8.80 -0.49 5.63
CA ILE A 183 8.42 0.09 4.35
C ILE A 183 8.75 1.58 4.31
N GLY A 184 8.50 2.32 5.40
CA GLY A 184 8.89 3.72 5.56
C GLY A 184 10.38 3.94 5.33
N HIS A 185 11.26 3.10 5.89
CA HIS A 185 12.70 3.16 5.59
C HIS A 185 12.98 2.96 4.11
N ALA A 186 12.40 1.94 3.48
CA ALA A 186 12.59 1.70 2.04
C ALA A 186 12.09 2.85 1.17
N LEU A 187 11.15 3.65 1.67
CA LEU A 187 10.63 4.87 1.04
C LEU A 187 11.32 6.16 1.53
N SER A 188 12.51 6.03 2.13
CA SER A 188 13.42 7.13 2.54
C SER A 188 13.10 7.83 3.85
N LEU A 189 12.25 7.26 4.70
CA LEU A 189 11.95 7.86 6.01
C LEU A 189 12.98 7.41 7.05
N PRO A 190 13.70 8.33 7.72
CA PRO A 190 14.58 8.00 8.82
C PRO A 190 13.81 7.91 10.15
N HIS A 191 14.44 7.33 11.18
CA HIS A 191 13.94 7.47 12.55
C HIS A 191 13.91 8.94 12.99
N PRO A 192 12.87 9.37 13.71
CA PRO A 192 12.89 10.64 14.42
C PRO A 192 13.82 10.55 15.63
N THR A 193 14.05 11.66 16.31
CA THR A 193 14.82 11.72 17.56
C THR A 193 13.96 11.62 18.82
N SER A 194 12.64 11.76 18.68
CA SER A 194 11.67 11.77 19.78
C SER A 194 10.27 11.46 19.26
N ALA A 195 9.28 11.47 20.16
CA ALA A 195 7.87 11.53 19.79
C ALA A 195 7.59 12.72 18.85
N GLU A 196 6.65 12.53 17.93
CA GLU A 196 6.22 13.51 16.95
C GLU A 196 4.69 13.49 16.84
N ALA A 197 4.09 14.66 16.58
CA ALA A 197 2.65 14.77 16.39
C ALA A 197 2.20 13.96 15.16
N ASN A 198 1.18 13.15 15.35
CA ASN A 198 0.63 12.22 14.37
C ASN A 198 -0.88 12.02 14.66
N PRO A 199 -1.67 11.53 13.69
CA PRO A 199 -3.10 11.34 13.87
C PRO A 199 -3.51 10.01 14.52
N GLY A 200 -2.57 9.11 14.83
CA GLY A 200 -2.85 7.80 15.43
C GLY A 200 -3.03 7.85 16.96
N GLU A 201 -3.24 6.69 17.56
CA GLU A 201 -3.42 6.56 19.01
C GLU A 201 -2.11 6.67 19.79
N SER A 202 -1.01 6.19 19.21
CA SER A 202 0.33 6.27 19.78
C SER A 202 0.83 7.72 19.83
N SER A 203 1.50 8.06 20.94
CA SER A 203 2.20 9.34 21.09
C SER A 203 3.43 9.47 20.18
N PHE A 204 3.89 8.36 19.59
CA PHE A 204 4.96 8.29 18.62
C PHE A 204 4.43 7.88 17.24
N GLY A 205 4.93 8.51 16.17
CA GLY A 205 4.64 8.05 14.81
C GLY A 205 5.32 6.72 14.46
N LEU A 206 4.90 6.10 13.35
CA LEU A 206 5.43 4.82 12.84
C LEU A 206 6.95 4.76 12.77
N MET A 207 7.61 5.83 12.32
CA MET A 207 9.07 5.84 12.20
C MET A 207 9.82 5.90 13.53
N GLY A 208 9.13 6.15 14.64
CA GLY A 208 9.68 5.98 15.99
C GLY A 208 9.78 4.53 16.44
N THR A 209 9.20 3.58 15.68
CA THR A 209 9.35 2.14 15.92
C THR A 209 10.83 1.76 15.81
N GLY A 210 11.25 0.73 16.54
CA GLY A 210 12.63 0.24 16.45
C GLY A 210 13.60 0.89 17.44
N ALA A 211 14.87 0.94 17.05
CA ALA A 211 16.00 1.33 17.89
C ALA A 211 16.34 2.83 17.78
N SER A 212 17.43 3.26 18.43
CA SER A 212 18.00 4.61 18.41
C SER A 212 17.82 5.36 17.07
N PRO A 213 17.60 6.70 17.09
CA PRO A 213 17.67 7.60 18.25
C PRO A 213 16.35 7.72 19.04
N THR A 214 15.23 7.24 18.51
CA THR A 214 13.97 7.25 19.26
C THR A 214 13.90 6.08 20.23
N SER A 215 13.42 6.35 21.44
CA SER A 215 13.19 5.35 22.49
C SER A 215 11.68 5.14 22.67
N MET A 216 10.98 4.73 21.62
CA MET A 216 9.54 4.42 21.68
C MET A 216 9.31 3.31 22.71
N PRO A 217 8.52 3.55 23.77
CA PRO A 217 8.16 2.53 24.75
C PRO A 217 7.46 1.33 24.11
N ASN A 218 7.69 0.13 24.63
CA ASN A 218 7.10 -1.09 24.06
C ASN A 218 5.56 -1.08 24.05
N GLY A 219 4.93 -0.41 25.02
CA GLY A 219 3.48 -0.28 25.07
C GLY A 219 2.89 0.55 23.93
N GLU A 220 3.66 1.46 23.33
CA GLU A 220 3.20 2.24 22.17
C GLU A 220 3.21 1.41 20.88
N ARG A 221 3.94 0.30 20.83
CA ARG A 221 4.13 -0.51 19.62
C ARG A 221 2.94 -1.40 19.28
N ILE A 222 2.05 -1.62 20.25
CA ILE A 222 0.83 -2.40 20.06
C ILE A 222 -0.38 -1.51 19.76
N LEU A 223 -0.22 -0.19 19.88
CA LEU A 223 -1.27 0.77 19.56
C LEU A 223 -1.35 0.98 18.06
N ASP A 224 -2.50 1.50 17.62
CA ASP A 224 -2.65 2.04 16.28
C ASP A 224 -1.70 3.25 16.08
N ARG A 225 -0.90 3.19 15.03
CA ARG A 225 0.23 4.09 14.79
C ARG A 225 0.14 4.66 13.38
N ALA A 226 0.08 5.98 13.29
CA ALA A 226 0.17 6.69 12.03
C ALA A 226 1.60 7.19 11.75
N PHE A 227 1.91 7.58 10.51
CA PHE A 227 3.09 8.42 10.26
C PHE A 227 2.94 9.77 10.99
N SER A 228 4.05 10.37 11.42
CA SER A 228 4.02 11.75 11.88
C SER A 228 3.74 12.69 10.71
N TYR A 229 3.23 13.90 10.99
CA TYR A 229 2.98 14.89 9.94
C TYR A 229 4.24 15.21 9.12
N SER A 230 5.40 15.28 9.79
CA SER A 230 6.72 15.50 9.17
C SER A 230 7.18 14.31 8.32
N ASN A 231 6.96 13.08 8.77
CA ASN A 231 7.27 11.89 7.98
C ASN A 231 6.36 11.76 6.78
N PHE A 232 5.08 12.05 6.90
CA PHE A 232 4.16 11.97 5.78
C PHE A 232 4.47 13.01 4.69
N GLU A 233 4.88 14.23 5.08
CA GLU A 233 5.41 15.21 4.12
C GLU A 233 6.66 14.70 3.38
N GLN A 234 7.58 14.03 4.08
CA GLN A 234 8.74 13.41 3.43
C GLN A 234 8.34 12.28 2.49
N LEU A 235 7.34 11.48 2.87
CA LEU A 235 6.82 10.40 2.04
C LEU A 235 6.21 10.94 0.74
N ILE A 236 5.44 12.03 0.81
CA ILE A 236 4.92 12.76 -0.36
C ILE A 236 6.07 13.20 -1.27
N ASN A 237 7.15 13.74 -0.72
CA ASN A 237 8.30 14.20 -1.51
C ASN A 237 9.08 13.03 -2.14
N ALA A 238 9.14 11.90 -1.45
CA ALA A 238 9.90 10.73 -1.87
C ALA A 238 9.18 9.94 -2.96
N VAL A 239 7.86 9.77 -2.83
CA VAL A 239 7.08 8.89 -3.70
C VAL A 239 6.20 9.67 -4.68
N GLY A 240 5.83 10.90 -4.36
CA GLY A 240 4.90 11.69 -5.14
C GLY A 240 3.44 11.35 -4.85
N LEU A 241 2.56 11.99 -5.61
CA LEU A 241 1.10 11.87 -5.48
C LEU A 241 0.47 11.56 -6.83
N ARG A 242 -0.58 10.75 -6.79
CA ARG A 242 -1.49 10.52 -7.91
C ARG A 242 -2.88 11.05 -7.62
N ASP A 243 -3.65 11.30 -8.67
CA ASP A 243 -5.08 11.54 -8.53
C ASP A 243 -5.76 10.25 -8.07
N ILE A 244 -6.60 10.34 -7.04
CA ILE A 244 -7.47 9.23 -6.66
C ILE A 244 -8.32 8.92 -7.88
N ALA A 245 -8.24 7.69 -8.38
CA ALA A 245 -9.04 7.25 -9.51
C ALA A 245 -10.52 7.34 -9.12
N VAL A 246 -11.18 8.42 -9.53
CA VAL A 246 -12.64 8.51 -9.46
C VAL A 246 -13.13 7.56 -10.53
N ASP A 247 -13.79 6.46 -10.13
CA ASP A 247 -14.41 5.50 -11.03
C ASP A 247 -15.12 6.24 -12.17
N VAL A 248 -14.51 6.22 -13.36
CA VAL A 248 -15.17 6.71 -14.56
C VAL A 248 -16.39 5.80 -14.72
N PRO A 249 -17.62 6.34 -14.85
CA PRO A 249 -18.81 5.53 -14.87
C PRO A 249 -18.65 4.37 -15.84
N GLU A 250 -18.93 3.15 -15.38
CA GLU A 250 -18.71 1.94 -16.17
C GLU A 250 -19.23 2.12 -17.61
N PRO A 251 -18.65 1.43 -18.62
CA PRO A 251 -19.09 1.56 -20.01
C PRO A 251 -20.61 1.47 -20.19
N GLY A 252 -21.29 0.65 -19.37
CA GLY A 252 -22.75 0.56 -19.33
C GLY A 252 -23.46 1.88 -18.97
N THR A 253 -22.92 2.65 -18.03
CA THR A 253 -23.44 3.97 -17.61
C THR A 253 -23.26 5.01 -18.71
N VAL A 254 -22.13 4.99 -19.41
CA VAL A 254 -21.86 5.86 -20.56
C VAL A 254 -22.80 5.49 -21.73
N ILE A 255 -22.99 4.20 -21.99
CA ILE A 255 -23.92 3.70 -23.02
C ILE A 255 -25.36 4.11 -22.67
N LEU A 256 -25.80 3.95 -21.42
CA LEU A 256 -27.12 4.37 -20.97
C LEU A 256 -27.29 5.88 -21.11
N MET A 257 -26.29 6.68 -20.77
CA MET A 257 -26.33 8.13 -20.90
C MET A 257 -26.41 8.56 -22.38
N LEU A 258 -25.62 7.93 -23.27
CA LEU A 258 -25.66 8.19 -24.71
C LEU A 258 -26.98 7.72 -25.35
N LEU A 259 -27.52 6.57 -24.95
CA LEU A 259 -28.85 6.10 -25.35
C LEU A 259 -29.93 7.08 -24.89
N SER A 260 -29.82 7.61 -23.68
CA SER A 260 -30.75 8.61 -23.14
C SER A 260 -30.72 9.91 -23.95
N LEU A 261 -29.52 10.41 -24.27
CA LEU A 261 -29.32 11.61 -25.07
C LEU A 261 -29.83 11.45 -26.51
N THR A 262 -29.62 10.29 -27.13
CA THR A 262 -30.13 9.99 -28.47
C THR A 262 -31.65 9.86 -28.51
N LEU A 263 -32.27 9.25 -27.49
CA LEU A 263 -33.73 9.20 -27.32
C LEU A 263 -34.35 10.59 -27.11
N LEU A 264 -33.71 11.46 -26.32
CA LEU A 264 -34.14 12.85 -26.12
C LEU A 264 -34.03 13.67 -27.41
N ALA A 265 -32.94 13.51 -28.15
CA ALA A 265 -32.73 14.21 -29.43
C ALA A 265 -33.72 13.76 -30.52
N SER A 266 -34.12 12.48 -30.53
CA SER A 266 -35.08 11.94 -31.49
C SER A 266 -36.53 12.31 -31.14
N ARG A 267 -36.90 12.41 -29.86
CA ARG A 267 -38.19 12.97 -29.43
C ARG A 267 -38.39 14.43 -29.88
N LYS A 268 -37.33 15.26 -29.87
CA LYS A 268 -37.41 16.67 -30.30
C LYS A 268 -37.70 16.83 -31.81
N LYS A 269 -37.46 15.80 -32.62
CA LYS A 269 -37.80 15.76 -34.06
C LYS A 269 -39.23 15.33 -34.36
N LEU A 270 -39.91 14.66 -33.42
CA LEU A 270 -41.30 14.21 -33.57
C LEU A 270 -42.33 15.26 -33.09
N SER A 271 -41.85 16.32 -32.41
CA SER A 271 -42.67 17.42 -31.87
C SER A 271 -42.76 18.63 -32.82
N LYS A 272 -42.42 18.49 -34.11
CA LYS A 272 -42.59 19.53 -35.13
C LYS A 272 -43.45 19.00 -36.27
#